data_AF-A0A7C3G183-F1
#
_entry.id   AF-A0A7C3G183-F1
#
_cell.length_a   1.000
_cell.length_b   1.000
_cell.length_c   1.000
_cell.angle_alpha   90.00
_cell.angle_beta   90.00
_cell.angle_gamma   90.00
#
_symmetry.space_group_name_H-M   'P 1'
#
loop_
_entity.id
_entity.type
_entity.pdbx_description
1 polymer ?
#
loop_
_entity_poly.entity_id
_entity_poly.type
_entity_poly.pdbx_seq_one_letter_code
_entity_poly.pdbx_strand_id
1 'polypeptide(L)'
;MKDSQIYRDIVYSQSGMKLDIYKPVETITSLPVIVFIHGGAWRVGDKESVSFGLPYNEMVEQGYVFVSINYRLSDEATFPAQIHDCKAAIRWIRAHAKEYNIDPERVGVWGPSAGGHLAALLGTSDGIRDLEGDGGNPQYSS
;
A
#
# COMPACT_ATOMS: atom_id res chain seq x y z
N MET A 1 -6.26 -3.23 23.94
CA MET A 1 -6.32 -2.79 22.54
C MET A 1 -7.06 -1.47 22.52
N LYS A 2 -6.43 -0.40 22.02
CA LYS A 2 -7.20 0.77 21.58
C LYS A 2 -8.04 0.32 20.38
N ASP A 3 -9.27 0.81 20.26
CA ASP A 3 -10.13 0.44 19.14
C ASP A 3 -9.47 0.81 17.81
N SER A 4 -9.34 -0.16 16.91
CA SER A 4 -8.84 0.00 15.55
C SER A 4 -10.01 -0.10 14.57
N GLN A 5 -10.08 0.85 13.63
CA GLN A 5 -11.01 0.79 12.51
C GLN A 5 -10.33 0.10 11.32
N ILE A 6 -11.06 -0.81 10.68
CA ILE A 6 -10.58 -1.55 9.51
C ILE A 6 -11.52 -1.29 8.34
N TYR A 7 -10.97 -0.84 7.23
CA TYR A 7 -11.65 -0.73 5.94
C TYR A 7 -11.09 -1.80 5.02
N ARG A 8 -11.95 -2.64 4.46
CA ARG A 8 -11.54 -3.79 3.64
C ARG A 8 -11.93 -3.63 2.19
N ASP A 9 -11.15 -4.25 1.32
CA ASP A 9 -11.43 -4.46 -0.10
C ASP A 9 -11.67 -3.17 -0.89
N ILE A 10 -10.97 -2.09 -0.50
CA ILE A 10 -11.05 -0.82 -1.20
C ILE A 10 -10.32 -0.96 -2.54
N VAL A 11 -11.04 -0.77 -3.63
CA VAL A 11 -10.48 -0.81 -4.99
C VAL A 11 -9.71 0.47 -5.26
N TYR A 12 -8.42 0.35 -5.59
CA TYR A 12 -7.54 1.50 -5.84
C TYR A 12 -7.11 1.65 -7.32
N SER A 13 -7.40 0.68 -8.17
CA SER A 13 -6.99 0.67 -9.57
C SER A 13 -8.10 0.20 -10.52
N GLN A 14 -7.97 0.56 -11.80
CA GLN A 14 -8.89 0.10 -12.85
C GLN A 14 -8.81 -1.41 -13.11
N SER A 15 -7.67 -2.04 -12.82
CA SER A 15 -7.48 -3.49 -12.87
C SER A 15 -8.14 -4.23 -11.70
N GLY A 16 -8.83 -3.51 -10.80
CA GLY A 16 -9.54 -4.11 -9.67
C GLY A 16 -8.64 -4.47 -8.50
N MET A 17 -7.38 -4.00 -8.46
CA MET A 17 -6.52 -4.21 -7.29
C MET A 17 -7.09 -3.51 -6.07
N LYS A 18 -6.96 -4.18 -4.92
CA LYS A 18 -7.57 -3.80 -3.66
C LYS A 18 -6.53 -3.55 -2.58
N LEU A 19 -6.91 -2.73 -1.60
CA LEU A 19 -6.17 -2.52 -0.38
C LEU A 19 -7.09 -2.58 0.85
N ASP A 20 -6.48 -2.85 2.00
CA ASP A 20 -7.11 -2.76 3.31
C ASP A 20 -6.40 -1.68 4.14
N ILE A 21 -7.18 -0.89 4.87
CA ILE A 21 -6.69 0.18 5.75
C ILE A 21 -7.00 -0.17 7.19
N TYR A 22 -5.98 -0.14 8.03
CA TYR A 22 -6.05 -0.35 9.47
C TYR A 22 -5.58 0.93 10.14
N LYS A 23 -6.46 1.55 10.93
CA LYS A 23 -6.14 2.85 11.57
C LYS A 23 -6.74 2.95 12.97
N PRO A 24 -6.21 3.84 13.82
CA PRO A 24 -6.88 4.20 15.07
C PRO A 24 -8.26 4.82 14.80
N VAL A 25 -9.26 4.55 15.64
CA VAL A 25 -10.66 5.00 15.46
C VAL A 25 -10.78 6.53 15.36
N GLU A 26 -10.05 7.29 16.20
CA GLU A 26 -10.06 8.75 16.15
C GLU A 26 -8.68 9.32 16.48
N THR A 27 -8.21 10.24 15.64
CA THR A 27 -6.99 11.02 15.88
C THR A 27 -7.20 12.46 15.43
N ILE A 28 -6.65 13.40 16.21
CA ILE A 28 -6.79 14.84 15.95
C ILE A 28 -5.87 15.29 14.82
N THR A 29 -4.74 14.61 14.64
CA THR A 29 -3.70 14.92 13.66
C THR A 29 -3.62 13.84 12.60
N SER A 30 -3.27 14.20 11.37
CA SER A 30 -2.95 13.24 10.31
C SER A 30 -1.74 12.40 10.68
N LEU A 31 -1.79 11.10 10.39
CA LEU A 31 -0.80 10.12 10.83
C LEU A 31 0.10 9.65 9.67
N PRO A 32 1.38 9.35 9.94
CA PRO A 32 2.21 8.65 8.96
C PRO A 32 1.61 7.30 8.58
N VAL A 33 1.83 6.87 7.34
CA VAL A 33 1.33 5.59 6.82
C VAL A 33 2.46 4.61 6.56
N ILE A 34 2.25 3.35 6.91
CA ILE A 34 3.09 2.22 6.52
C ILE A 34 2.32 1.39 5.51
N VAL A 35 2.86 1.28 4.30
CA VAL A 35 2.31 0.46 3.21
C VAL A 35 3.02 -0.88 3.20
N PHE A 36 2.26 -1.95 3.36
CA PHE A 36 2.73 -3.32 3.29
C PHE A 36 2.49 -3.94 1.92
N ILE A 37 3.53 -4.57 1.38
CA ILE A 37 3.49 -5.31 0.13
C ILE A 37 3.80 -6.78 0.43
N HIS A 38 2.88 -7.68 0.09
CA HIS A 38 3.05 -9.09 0.38
C HIS A 38 4.17 -9.73 -0.47
N GLY A 39 4.85 -10.72 0.13
CA GLY A 39 5.76 -11.62 -0.58
C GLY A 39 5.00 -12.67 -1.41
N GLY A 40 5.76 -13.61 -1.99
CA GLY A 40 5.19 -14.72 -2.77
C GLY A 40 5.77 -14.89 -4.17
N ALA A 41 7.05 -14.53 -4.36
CA ALA A 41 7.77 -14.67 -5.63
C ALA A 41 7.01 -14.06 -6.84
N TRP A 42 6.24 -12.98 -6.61
CA TRP A 42 5.33 -12.34 -7.57
C TRP A 42 4.23 -13.23 -8.13
N ARG A 43 4.14 -14.50 -7.70
CA ARG A 43 3.26 -15.53 -8.27
C ARG A 43 2.07 -15.85 -7.38
N VAL A 44 2.17 -15.54 -6.10
CA VAL A 44 1.13 -15.78 -5.09
C VAL A 44 1.16 -14.67 -4.05
N GLY A 45 0.16 -14.67 -3.18
CA GLY A 45 0.04 -13.80 -2.03
C GLY A 45 -1.16 -12.88 -2.14
N ASP A 46 -1.51 -12.26 -1.03
CA ASP A 46 -2.65 -11.36 -0.92
C ASP A 46 -2.43 -10.37 0.25
N LYS A 47 -3.09 -9.22 0.21
CA LYS A 47 -3.14 -8.20 1.25
C LYS A 47 -3.58 -8.77 2.60
N GLU A 48 -4.35 -9.85 2.62
CA GLU A 48 -4.79 -10.55 3.83
C GLU A 48 -3.66 -11.30 4.54
N SER A 49 -2.48 -11.41 3.91
CA SER A 49 -1.29 -12.05 4.51
C SER A 49 -0.87 -11.43 5.85
N VAL A 50 -1.33 -10.21 6.13
CA VAL A 50 -1.18 -9.54 7.44
C VAL A 50 -1.74 -10.34 8.61
N SER A 51 -2.70 -11.22 8.34
CA SER A 51 -3.32 -12.10 9.34
C SER A 51 -2.39 -13.21 9.83
N PHE A 52 -1.27 -13.46 9.14
CA PHE A 52 -0.29 -14.50 9.49
C PHE A 52 0.83 -14.00 10.42
N GLY A 53 0.51 -13.10 11.35
CA GLY A 53 1.43 -12.64 12.40
C GLY A 53 2.25 -11.41 12.04
N LEU A 54 1.77 -10.56 11.12
CA LEU A 54 2.37 -9.24 10.91
C LEU A 54 1.92 -8.27 12.01
N PRO A 55 2.83 -7.41 12.49
CA PRO A 55 2.55 -6.55 13.62
C PRO A 55 1.75 -5.29 13.25
N TYR A 56 0.69 -5.42 12.45
CA TYR A 56 -0.12 -4.26 12.04
C TYR A 56 -0.79 -3.61 13.25
N ASN A 57 -1.18 -4.40 14.25
CA ASN A 57 -1.75 -3.91 15.51
C ASN A 57 -0.75 -3.02 16.26
N GLU A 58 0.50 -3.45 16.39
CA GLU A 58 1.55 -2.68 17.04
C GLU A 58 1.83 -1.37 16.30
N MET A 59 1.82 -1.38 14.97
CA MET A 59 1.98 -0.17 14.16
C MET A 59 0.81 0.81 14.38
N VAL A 60 -0.42 0.30 14.40
CA VAL A 60 -1.62 1.11 14.68
C VAL A 60 -1.57 1.69 16.10
N GLU A 61 -1.17 0.89 17.09
CA GLU A 61 -1.02 1.34 18.48
C GLU A 61 0.08 2.40 18.65
N GLN A 62 1.11 2.38 17.81
CA GLN A 62 2.18 3.39 17.76
C GLN A 62 1.80 4.67 16.98
N GLY A 63 0.58 4.77 16.46
CA GLY A 63 0.09 5.96 15.77
C GLY A 63 0.45 6.01 14.28
N TYR A 64 0.55 4.84 13.64
CA TYR A 64 0.62 4.74 12.18
C TYR A 64 -0.74 4.32 11.62
N VAL A 65 -1.05 4.78 10.41
CA VAL A 65 -2.00 4.05 9.55
C VAL A 65 -1.24 2.92 8.88
N PHE A 66 -1.82 1.73 8.87
CA PHE A 66 -1.25 0.58 8.18
C PHE A 66 -2.12 0.24 6.97
N VAL A 67 -1.52 0.17 5.79
CA VAL A 67 -2.22 -0.14 4.53
C VAL A 67 -1.60 -1.37 3.91
N SER A 68 -2.40 -2.40 3.66
CA SER A 68 -1.95 -3.63 2.98
C SER A 68 -2.50 -3.65 1.56
N ILE A 69 -1.65 -3.86 0.55
CA ILE A 69 -2.05 -3.76 -0.85
C ILE A 69 -1.87 -5.09 -1.60
N ASN A 70 -2.79 -5.38 -2.52
CA ASN A 70 -2.58 -6.35 -3.59
C ASN A 70 -1.82 -5.73 -4.75
N TYR A 71 -1.18 -6.55 -5.57
CA TYR A 71 -0.66 -6.21 -6.90
C TYR A 71 -0.92 -7.39 -7.85
N ARG A 72 -0.98 -7.15 -9.16
CA ARG A 72 -1.22 -8.23 -10.14
C ARG A 72 -0.11 -9.27 -10.09
N LEU A 73 -0.49 -10.53 -9.98
CA LEU A 73 0.48 -11.63 -9.93
C LEU A 73 1.08 -11.88 -11.33
N SER A 74 2.24 -12.51 -11.39
CA SER A 74 3.03 -12.66 -12.62
C SER A 74 2.38 -13.55 -13.68
N ASP A 75 1.43 -14.38 -13.27
CA ASP A 75 0.57 -15.18 -14.16
C ASP A 75 -0.66 -14.41 -14.66
N GLU A 76 -1.02 -13.29 -14.01
CA GLU A 76 -2.05 -12.36 -14.46
C GLU A 76 -1.48 -11.27 -15.38
N ALA A 77 -0.29 -10.75 -15.06
CA ALA A 77 0.37 -9.71 -15.83
C ALA A 77 1.90 -9.75 -15.70
N THR A 78 2.60 -9.51 -16.81
CA THR A 78 4.06 -9.41 -16.83
C THR A 78 4.55 -8.08 -16.27
N PHE A 79 5.78 -8.08 -15.73
CA PHE A 79 6.46 -6.85 -15.33
C PHE A 79 6.49 -5.83 -16.50
N PRO A 80 6.25 -4.51 -16.28
CA PRO A 80 6.23 -3.79 -15.00
C PRO A 80 4.87 -3.68 -14.27
N ALA A 81 3.88 -4.52 -14.57
CA ALA A 81 2.55 -4.43 -13.98
C ALA A 81 2.55 -4.36 -12.44
N GLN A 82 3.39 -5.16 -11.77
CA GLN A 82 3.50 -5.21 -10.31
C GLN A 82 3.89 -3.86 -9.71
N ILE A 83 4.92 -3.21 -10.28
CA ILE A 83 5.39 -1.92 -9.76
C ILE A 83 4.42 -0.79 -10.13
N HIS A 84 3.76 -0.87 -11.29
CA HIS A 84 2.69 0.06 -11.66
C HIS A 84 1.54 0.01 -10.65
N ASP A 85 1.15 -1.18 -10.20
CA ASP A 85 0.09 -1.36 -9.21
C ASP A 85 0.52 -0.80 -7.84
N CYS A 86 1.76 -1.07 -7.41
CA CYS A 86 2.27 -0.50 -6.16
C CYS A 86 2.30 1.03 -6.20
N LYS A 87 2.76 1.64 -7.30
CA LYS A 87 2.75 3.09 -7.49
C LYS A 87 1.33 3.66 -7.55
N ALA A 88 0.41 2.96 -8.20
CA ALA A 88 -1.00 3.33 -8.21
C ALA A 88 -1.60 3.32 -6.80
N ALA A 89 -1.22 2.37 -5.95
CA ALA A 89 -1.66 2.37 -4.55
C ALA A 89 -1.14 3.57 -3.77
N ILE A 90 0.14 3.97 -3.96
CA ILE A 90 0.68 5.18 -3.29
C ILE A 90 -0.05 6.44 -3.73
N ARG A 91 -0.28 6.59 -5.05
CA ARG A 91 -1.04 7.73 -5.59
C ARG A 91 -2.46 7.76 -5.04
N TRP A 92 -3.13 6.60 -4.95
CA TRP A 92 -4.46 6.49 -4.38
C TRP A 92 -4.47 6.88 -2.90
N ILE A 93 -3.48 6.42 -2.11
CA ILE A 93 -3.33 6.78 -0.69
C ILE A 93 -3.17 8.29 -0.54
N ARG A 94 -2.31 8.93 -1.34
CA ARG A 94 -2.13 10.39 -1.32
C ARG A 94 -3.40 11.13 -1.72
N ALA A 95 -4.13 10.63 -2.73
CA ALA A 95 -5.39 11.23 -3.17
C ALA A 95 -6.51 11.18 -2.11
N HIS A 96 -6.54 10.12 -1.30
CA HIS A 96 -7.56 9.90 -0.26
C HIS A 96 -7.04 10.17 1.16
N ALA A 97 -5.86 10.78 1.30
CA ALA A 97 -5.19 10.94 2.59
C ALA A 97 -6.07 11.66 3.62
N LYS A 98 -6.80 12.69 3.19
CA LYS A 98 -7.74 13.43 4.05
C LYS A 98 -8.89 12.56 4.59
N GLU A 99 -9.43 11.66 3.77
CA GLU A 99 -10.54 10.78 4.15
C GLU A 99 -10.13 9.80 5.25
N TYR A 100 -8.91 9.28 5.15
CA TYR A 100 -8.39 8.29 6.10
C TYR A 100 -7.54 8.90 7.21
N ASN A 101 -7.39 10.23 7.25
CA ASN A 101 -6.53 10.97 8.19
C ASN A 101 -5.05 10.55 8.13
N ILE A 102 -4.53 10.40 6.91
CA ILE A 102 -3.14 10.09 6.59
C ILE A 102 -2.39 11.39 6.28
N ASP A 103 -1.14 11.47 6.73
CA ASP A 103 -0.18 12.48 6.29
C ASP A 103 0.46 12.01 4.97
N PRO A 104 0.12 12.63 3.81
CA PRO A 104 0.59 12.17 2.50
C PRO A 104 2.10 12.37 2.26
N GLU A 105 2.76 13.17 3.11
CA GLU A 105 4.20 13.43 3.04
C GLU A 105 5.02 12.42 3.85
N ARG A 106 4.36 11.54 4.62
CA ARG A 106 5.01 10.57 5.50
C ARG A 106 4.56 9.14 5.19
N VAL A 107 5.05 8.65 4.06
CA VAL A 107 4.77 7.29 3.54
C VAL A 107 6.01 6.41 3.70
N GLY A 108 5.91 5.39 4.56
CA GLY A 108 6.87 4.29 4.61
C GLY A 108 6.35 3.08 3.85
N VAL A 109 7.23 2.31 3.20
CA VAL A 109 6.86 1.09 2.46
C VAL A 109 7.72 -0.08 2.93
N TRP A 110 7.11 -1.23 3.16
CA TRP A 110 7.79 -2.42 3.63
C TRP A 110 7.16 -3.71 3.07
N GLY A 111 7.95 -4.77 2.96
CA GLY A 111 7.46 -6.09 2.58
C GLY A 111 8.58 -7.14 2.59
N PRO A 112 8.26 -8.44 2.72
CA PRO A 112 9.23 -9.52 2.61
C PRO A 112 9.43 -9.95 1.16
N SER A 113 10.63 -10.45 0.82
CA SER A 113 10.91 -11.15 -0.45
C SER A 113 10.48 -10.33 -1.69
N ALA A 114 9.56 -10.84 -2.51
CA ALA A 114 9.00 -10.12 -3.66
C ALA A 114 8.40 -8.74 -3.29
N GLY A 115 7.74 -8.65 -2.12
CA GLY A 115 7.25 -7.38 -1.61
C GLY A 115 8.37 -6.44 -1.17
N GLY A 116 9.46 -6.99 -0.63
CA GLY A 116 10.66 -6.21 -0.30
C GLY A 116 11.38 -5.70 -1.54
N HIS A 117 11.43 -6.50 -2.60
CA HIS A 117 11.89 -6.05 -3.92
C HIS A 117 11.04 -4.89 -4.44
N LEU A 118 9.71 -5.00 -4.43
CA LEU A 118 8.81 -3.93 -4.89
C LEU A 118 8.90 -2.67 -4.01
N ALA A 119 9.05 -2.82 -2.70
CA ALA A 119 9.26 -1.71 -1.78
C ALA A 119 10.57 -0.96 -2.09
N ALA A 120 11.67 -1.69 -2.30
CA ALA A 120 12.94 -1.10 -2.69
C ALA A 120 12.87 -0.44 -4.06
N LEU A 121 12.18 -1.06 -5.03
CA LEU A 121 12.00 -0.51 -6.37
C LEU A 121 11.17 0.78 -6.34
N LEU A 122 10.10 0.84 -5.54
CA LEU A 122 9.34 2.08 -5.30
C LEU A 122 10.26 3.21 -4.84
N GLY A 123 11.04 2.97 -3.78
CA GLY A 123 11.93 4.00 -3.21
C GLY A 123 13.10 4.42 -4.11
N THR A 124 13.41 3.65 -5.15
CA THR A 124 14.56 3.91 -6.05
C THR A 124 14.15 4.24 -7.49
N SER A 125 12.86 4.28 -7.80
CA SER A 125 12.33 4.52 -9.15
C SER A 125 11.61 5.87 -9.33
N ASP A 126 11.86 6.83 -8.43
CA ASP A 126 11.32 8.18 -8.60
C ASP A 126 11.77 8.80 -9.94
N GLY A 127 10.81 9.38 -10.67
CA GLY A 127 11.03 9.96 -11.99
C GLY A 127 11.36 8.98 -13.14
N ILE A 128 11.41 7.65 -12.89
CA ILE A 128 11.68 6.65 -13.93
C ILE A 128 10.40 6.35 -14.71
N ARG A 129 10.26 7.01 -15.87
CA ARG A 129 9.05 6.99 -16.71
C ARG A 129 8.51 5.59 -17.01
N ASP A 130 9.37 4.64 -17.38
CA ASP A 130 8.95 3.29 -17.78
C ASP A 130 8.35 2.50 -16.61
N LEU A 131 8.67 2.87 -15.38
CA LEU A 131 8.18 2.23 -14.16
C LEU A 131 7.00 2.97 -13.53
N GLU A 132 6.55 4.11 -14.07
CA GLU A 132 5.60 4.98 -13.35
C GLU A 132 4.15 4.47 -13.41
N GLY A 133 3.73 3.96 -14.56
CA GLY A 133 2.33 3.65 -14.84
C GLY A 133 1.42 4.90 -14.76
N ASP A 134 0.13 4.70 -14.97
CA ASP A 134 -0.88 5.79 -15.04
C ASP A 134 -2.09 5.58 -14.10
N GLY A 135 -2.17 4.42 -13.44
CA GLY A 135 -3.29 4.05 -12.58
C GLY A 135 -3.29 4.77 -11.22
N GLY A 136 -4.45 4.78 -10.55
CA GLY A 136 -4.56 5.17 -9.14
C GLY A 136 -4.37 6.65 -8.85
N ASN A 137 -4.94 7.55 -9.66
CA ASN A 137 -4.86 9.02 -9.49
C ASN A 137 -3.51 9.62 -9.95
N PRO A 138 -3.22 9.62 -11.28
CA PRO A 138 -1.94 10.03 -11.86
C PRO A 138 -1.53 11.49 -11.61
N GLN A 139 -2.42 12.33 -11.08
CA GLN A 139 -2.12 13.70 -10.67
C GLN A 139 -1.35 13.79 -9.34
N TYR A 140 -1.27 12.69 -8.59
CA TYR A 140 -0.48 12.57 -7.37
C TYR A 140 0.84 11.86 -7.66
N SER A 141 1.87 12.14 -6.86
CA SER A 141 3.13 11.39 -6.90
C SER A 141 2.92 9.96 -6.42
N SER A 142 3.75 9.03 -6.91
CA SER A 142 3.77 7.62 -6.49
C SER A 142 4.86 7.27 -5.49
#